data_AF-A0A7C7P134-F1
#
_entry.id   AF-A0A7C7P134-F1
#
_cell.length_a   1.000
_cell.length_b   1.000
_cell.length_c   1.000
_cell.angle_alpha   90.00
_cell.angle_beta   90.00
_cell.angle_gamma   90.00
#
_symmetry.space_group_name_H-M   'P 1'
#
loop_
_entity.id
_entity.type
_entity.pdbx_description
1 polymer ?
#
loop_
_entity_poly.entity_id
_entity_poly.type
_entity_poly.pdbx_seq_one_letter_code
_entity_poly.pdbx_strand_id
1 'polypeptide(L)'
;MMLKIGDKVEVLDDVLSGTITAINGNKVTIETDEGFDLDFNTNELVKTGSKSINQDVFKIASINEILSEKTDKKRRNTQKIKPKERYQPKLEVDLHLHKLVDNERGMSNFDKLNLQLDTARRQLEFAIKKRIQKVVFIHGVGEGVLKMELETLFSRYDNIKYYDADYKKYGLGATEVYIYQNT
;
A
#
# COMPACT_ATOMS: atom_id res chain seq x y z
N MET A 1 12.84 31.18 16.08
CA MET A 1 12.79 31.97 14.82
C MET A 1 11.42 32.64 14.79
N MET A 2 11.33 33.96 14.69
CA MET A 2 10.06 34.67 14.85
C MET A 2 9.52 35.06 13.46
N LEU A 3 8.39 34.47 13.07
CA LEU A 3 7.69 34.78 11.82
C LEU A 3 7.02 36.15 11.93
N LYS A 4 7.09 36.95 10.87
CA LYS A 4 6.44 38.27 10.80
C LYS A 4 5.58 38.36 9.54
N ILE A 5 4.52 39.18 9.61
CA ILE A 5 3.68 39.52 8.46
C ILE A 5 4.59 40.15 7.38
N GLY A 6 4.47 39.66 6.15
CA GLY A 6 5.32 40.04 5.01
C GLY A 6 6.55 39.15 4.80
N ASP A 7 6.85 38.20 5.70
CA ASP A 7 7.92 37.24 5.46
C ASP A 7 7.50 36.21 4.41
N LYS A 8 8.43 35.90 3.48
CA LYS A 8 8.25 34.79 2.56
C LYS A 8 8.56 33.47 3.29
N VAL A 9 7.61 32.55 3.25
CA VAL A 9 7.69 31.27 3.94
C VAL A 9 7.34 30.13 2.99
N GLU A 10 7.93 28.98 3.26
CA GLU A 10 7.63 27.70 2.62
C GLU A 10 7.07 26.73 3.64
N VAL A 11 6.12 25.91 3.22
CA VAL A 11 5.56 24.85 4.05
C VAL A 11 6.56 23.70 4.14
N LEU A 12 6.77 23.13 5.34
CA LEU A 12 7.76 22.07 5.55
C LEU A 12 7.41 20.76 4.84
N ASP A 13 6.12 20.39 4.88
CA ASP A 13 5.59 19.12 4.39
C ASP A 13 4.95 19.22 2.99
N ASP A 14 4.96 20.42 2.37
CA ASP A 14 4.35 20.66 1.07
C ASP A 14 5.20 21.61 0.21
N VAL A 15 5.02 21.59 -1.11
CA VAL A 15 5.74 22.45 -2.07
C VAL A 15 5.11 23.84 -2.19
N LEU A 16 4.44 24.29 -1.13
CA LEU A 16 3.69 25.53 -1.11
C LEU A 16 4.55 26.65 -0.54
N SER A 17 4.65 27.75 -1.28
CA SER A 17 5.32 28.96 -0.83
C SER A 17 4.35 30.12 -0.86
N GLY A 18 4.49 31.03 0.09
CA GLY A 18 3.62 32.18 0.20
C GLY A 18 4.21 33.28 1.05
N THR A 19 3.50 34.39 1.12
CA THR A 19 3.85 35.52 1.98
C THR A 19 2.88 35.56 3.14
N ILE A 20 3.38 35.74 4.37
CA ILE A 20 2.49 35.81 5.53
C ILE A 20 1.62 37.07 5.44
N THR A 21 0.30 36.90 5.43
CA THR A 21 -0.69 38.00 5.44
C THR A 21 -1.26 38.26 6.83
N ALA A 22 -1.40 37.23 7.67
CA ALA A 22 -1.89 37.37 9.04
C ALA A 22 -1.24 36.38 10.02
N ILE A 23 -1.11 36.77 11.29
CA ILE A 23 -0.63 35.91 12.37
C ILE A 23 -1.61 36.02 13.54
N ASN A 24 -2.33 34.94 13.82
CA ASN A 24 -3.28 34.82 14.92
C ASN A 24 -2.82 33.74 15.90
N GLY A 25 -1.92 34.14 16.81
CA GLY A 25 -1.35 33.24 17.82
C GLY A 25 -0.55 32.11 17.18
N ASN A 26 -1.09 30.89 17.18
CA ASN A 26 -0.43 29.71 16.63
C ASN A 26 -0.73 29.45 15.13
N LYS A 27 -1.72 30.16 14.57
CA LYS A 27 -2.08 30.06 13.15
C LYS A 27 -1.54 31.25 12.37
N VAL A 28 -0.97 30.96 11.22
CA VAL A 28 -0.36 31.90 10.29
C VAL A 28 -1.03 31.73 8.93
N THR A 29 -1.61 32.80 8.42
CA THR A 29 -2.22 32.84 7.09
C THR A 29 -1.15 33.26 6.09
N ILE A 30 -0.98 32.49 5.02
CA ILE A 30 -0.08 32.79 3.92
C ILE A 30 -0.88 32.96 2.64
N GLU A 31 -0.52 33.98 1.85
CA GLU A 31 -1.02 34.16 0.49
C GLU A 31 -0.03 33.49 -0.47
N THR A 32 -0.52 32.55 -1.27
CA THR A 32 0.27 31.83 -2.28
C THR A 32 0.50 32.70 -3.52
N ASP A 33 1.47 32.32 -4.36
CA ASP A 33 1.71 33.02 -5.64
C ASP A 33 0.49 32.95 -6.61
N GLU A 34 -0.49 32.09 -6.33
CA GLU A 34 -1.76 31.96 -7.04
C GLU A 34 -2.89 32.83 -6.45
N GLY A 35 -2.62 33.59 -5.38
CA GLY A 35 -3.56 34.51 -4.74
C GLY A 35 -4.57 33.84 -3.79
N PHE A 36 -4.24 32.66 -3.26
CA PHE A 36 -5.08 31.98 -2.26
C PHE A 36 -4.52 32.17 -0.85
N ASP A 37 -5.38 32.57 0.08
CA ASP A 37 -5.08 32.63 1.51
C ASP A 37 -5.27 31.26 2.17
N LEU A 38 -4.21 30.76 2.81
CA LEU A 38 -4.19 29.44 3.47
C LEU A 38 -3.62 29.54 4.88
N ASP A 39 -4.29 28.89 5.84
CA ASP A 39 -3.91 28.88 7.24
C ASP A 39 -3.01 27.67 7.58
N PHE A 40 -1.83 27.94 8.13
CA PHE A 40 -0.87 26.94 8.60
C PHE A 40 -0.47 27.17 10.04
N ASN A 41 0.06 26.14 10.70
CA ASN A 41 0.67 26.32 12.01
C ASN A 41 2.06 26.94 11.89
N THR A 42 2.49 27.68 12.92
CA THR A 42 3.85 28.22 12.98
C THR A 42 4.94 27.17 12.79
N ASN A 43 4.70 25.92 13.24
CA ASN A 43 5.64 24.80 13.12
C ASN A 43 5.71 24.19 11.71
N GLU A 44 4.74 24.50 10.85
CA GLU A 44 4.66 23.98 9.49
C GLU A 44 5.30 24.95 8.48
N LEU A 45 5.75 26.12 8.92
CA LEU A 45 6.28 27.18 8.06
C LEU A 45 7.76 27.44 8.34
N VAL A 46 8.55 27.52 7.27
CA VAL A 46 9.97 27.85 7.29
C VAL A 46 10.19 29.14 6.51
N LYS A 47 10.92 30.11 7.07
CA LYS A 47 11.20 31.38 6.40
C LYS A 47 12.25 31.22 5.29
N THR A 48 11.89 31.60 4.07
CA THR A 48 12.76 31.51 2.90
C THR A 48 13.22 32.92 2.49
N GLY A 49 14.37 33.33 3.03
CA GLY A 49 15.09 34.58 2.73
C GLY A 49 15.60 35.29 4.01
N SER A 50 16.87 35.64 4.20
CA SER A 50 18.07 35.66 3.36
C SER A 50 19.35 35.68 4.24
N LYS A 51 20.42 35.07 3.72
CA LYS A 51 21.86 35.14 4.12
C LYS A 51 22.26 34.68 5.54
N SER A 52 22.64 33.41 5.66
CA SER A 52 24.00 32.96 6.04
C SER A 52 24.03 31.44 5.99
N ILE A 53 24.46 30.93 4.83
CA ILE A 53 24.75 29.51 4.63
C ILE A 53 26.00 29.21 5.45
N ASN A 54 25.86 28.58 6.62
CA ASN A 54 27.00 27.97 7.28
C ASN A 54 27.30 26.64 6.56
N GLN A 55 28.15 26.75 5.53
CA GLN A 55 28.60 25.66 4.65
C GLN A 55 29.45 24.58 5.35
N ASP A 56 29.66 24.69 6.66
CA ASP A 56 30.58 23.80 7.40
C ASP A 56 29.90 22.57 8.01
N VAL A 57 28.57 22.55 8.15
CA VAL A 57 27.85 21.43 8.79
C VAL A 57 27.59 20.26 7.82
N PHE A 58 27.52 20.52 6.52
CA PHE A 58 27.25 19.49 5.50
C PHE A 58 28.50 18.73 5.01
N LYS A 59 29.70 19.06 5.50
CA LYS A 59 30.95 18.46 5.02
C LYS A 59 31.43 17.21 5.78
N ILE A 60 30.88 16.90 6.96
CA ILE A 60 31.46 15.87 7.83
C ILE A 60 30.65 14.56 7.86
N ALA A 61 29.37 14.56 7.49
CA ALA A 61 28.57 13.35 7.47
C ALA A 61 28.40 12.79 6.04
N SER A 62 29.30 11.87 5.69
CA SER A 62 28.96 10.70 4.87
C SER A 62 28.84 10.87 3.35
N ILE A 63 29.90 11.36 2.71
CA ILE A 63 30.13 11.17 1.26
C ILE A 63 30.30 9.68 0.89
N ASN A 64 30.53 8.78 1.87
CA ASN A 64 30.73 7.35 1.62
C ASN A 64 29.45 6.49 1.58
N GLU A 65 28.28 6.99 1.99
CA GLU A 65 27.02 6.19 1.95
C GLU A 65 26.17 6.44 0.68
N ILE A 66 26.45 7.50 -0.08
CA ILE A 66 25.57 7.96 -1.18
C ILE A 66 25.97 7.37 -2.55
N LEU A 67 27.17 6.78 -2.68
CA LEU A 67 27.68 6.24 -3.95
C LEU A 67 27.06 4.87 -4.34
N SER A 68 26.19 4.28 -3.52
CA SER A 68 25.60 2.95 -3.77
C SER A 68 24.14 2.95 -4.24
N GLU A 69 23.43 4.08 -4.28
CA GLU A 69 21.98 4.11 -4.55
C GLU A 69 21.57 4.77 -5.89
N LYS A 70 22.47 4.79 -6.88
CA LYS A 70 22.10 5.06 -8.29
C LYS A 70 21.61 3.78 -8.98
N THR A 71 20.40 3.35 -8.64
CA THR A 71 19.52 2.63 -9.58
C THR A 71 18.10 3.13 -9.39
N ASP A 72 17.52 3.69 -10.45
CA ASP A 72 16.21 4.31 -10.52
C ASP A 72 15.08 3.55 -9.80
N LYS A 73 14.75 3.97 -8.58
CA LYS A 73 13.47 3.59 -7.97
C LYS A 73 12.40 4.55 -8.50
N LYS A 74 11.76 4.16 -9.61
CA LYS A 74 10.46 4.67 -10.07
C LYS A 74 9.57 4.88 -8.84
N ARG A 75 9.13 6.13 -8.59
CA ARG A 75 8.19 6.47 -7.52
C ARG A 75 7.00 5.52 -7.62
N ARG A 76 6.86 4.62 -6.65
CA ARG A 76 5.68 3.77 -6.51
C ARG A 76 4.51 4.69 -6.26
N ASN A 77 3.59 4.77 -7.22
CA ASN A 77 2.26 5.35 -7.01
C ASN A 77 1.59 4.57 -5.88
N THR A 78 1.72 5.04 -4.64
CA THR A 78 0.91 4.56 -3.53
C THR A 78 -0.48 5.14 -3.73
N GLN A 79 -1.33 4.36 -4.41
CA GLN A 79 -2.74 4.68 -4.50
C GLN A 79 -3.28 4.86 -3.08
N LYS A 80 -3.88 6.02 -2.80
CA LYS A 80 -4.58 6.29 -1.54
C LYS A 80 -5.72 5.27 -1.42
N ILE A 81 -5.46 4.15 -0.74
CA ILE A 81 -6.45 3.12 -0.42
C ILE A 81 -7.52 3.81 0.44
N LYS A 82 -8.79 3.76 0.01
CA LYS A 82 -9.87 4.41 0.76
C LYS A 82 -9.92 3.82 2.17
N PRO A 83 -10.14 4.61 3.24
CA PRO A 83 -10.13 4.13 4.62
C PRO A 83 -11.02 2.90 4.86
N LYS A 84 -12.15 2.76 4.14
CA LYS A 84 -13.06 1.62 4.23
C LYS A 84 -12.46 0.29 3.75
N GLU A 85 -11.52 0.28 2.81
CA GLU A 85 -10.83 -0.93 2.34
C GLU A 85 -9.76 -1.41 3.33
N ARG A 86 -9.28 -0.53 4.21
CA ARG A 86 -8.23 -0.85 5.19
C ARG A 86 -8.74 -1.64 6.40
N TYR A 87 -10.05 -1.60 6.68
CA TYR A 87 -10.65 -2.14 7.91
C TYR A 87 -11.38 -3.48 7.73
N GLN A 88 -11.51 -4.02 6.51
CA GLN A 88 -12.03 -5.38 6.38
C GLN A 88 -10.89 -6.38 6.60
N PRO A 89 -11.02 -7.32 7.56
CA PRO A 89 -10.07 -8.42 7.69
C PRO A 89 -10.08 -9.22 6.39
N LYS A 90 -9.01 -9.10 5.61
CA LYS A 90 -8.77 -9.90 4.42
C LYS A 90 -7.75 -10.98 4.76
N LEU A 91 -8.09 -12.23 4.49
CA LEU A 91 -7.15 -13.34 4.60
C LEU A 91 -6.48 -13.54 3.24
N GLU A 92 -5.15 -13.51 3.18
CA GLU A 92 -4.40 -13.83 1.96
C GLU A 92 -3.82 -15.24 2.10
N VAL A 93 -4.07 -16.10 1.11
CA VAL A 93 -3.65 -17.50 1.09
C VAL A 93 -2.77 -17.70 -0.13
N ASP A 94 -1.48 -17.96 0.11
CA ASP A 94 -0.54 -18.28 -0.95
C ASP A 94 -0.59 -19.79 -1.24
N LEU A 95 -1.02 -20.15 -2.46
CA LEU A 95 -1.12 -21.51 -2.94
C LEU A 95 0.07 -21.92 -3.80
N HIS A 96 1.11 -21.09 -3.95
CA HIS A 96 2.33 -21.54 -4.65
C HIS A 96 2.93 -22.74 -3.92
N LEU A 97 3.28 -23.78 -4.67
CA LEU A 97 3.71 -25.06 -4.10
C LEU A 97 4.92 -24.94 -3.15
N HIS A 98 5.86 -24.03 -3.44
CA HIS A 98 7.01 -23.69 -2.60
C HIS A 98 6.64 -23.14 -1.21
N LYS A 99 5.38 -22.72 -1.01
CA LYS A 99 4.85 -22.31 0.30
C LYS A 99 4.16 -23.44 1.05
N LEU A 100 3.80 -24.51 0.34
CA LEU A 100 3.05 -25.64 0.89
C LEU A 100 3.96 -26.81 1.27
N VAL A 101 5.10 -26.97 0.59
CA VAL A 101 6.08 -28.03 0.86
C VAL A 101 7.51 -27.50 0.79
N ASP A 102 8.38 -28.09 1.60
CA ASP A 102 9.82 -27.78 1.58
C ASP A 102 10.53 -28.41 0.38
N ASN A 103 10.01 -29.52 -0.15
CA ASN A 103 10.59 -30.24 -1.28
C ASN A 103 9.50 -30.86 -2.16
N GLU A 104 9.57 -30.57 -3.46
CA GLU A 104 8.62 -31.05 -4.47
C GLU A 104 9.10 -32.30 -5.23
N ARG A 105 10.33 -32.77 -4.97
CA ARG A 105 10.93 -33.89 -5.70
C ARG A 105 10.10 -35.16 -5.50
N GLY A 106 9.69 -35.78 -6.61
CA GLY A 106 8.92 -37.02 -6.62
C GLY A 106 7.40 -36.83 -6.61
N MET A 107 6.89 -35.60 -6.47
CA MET A 107 5.45 -35.34 -6.62
C MET A 107 5.06 -35.26 -8.09
N SER A 108 4.00 -35.96 -8.48
CA SER A 108 3.39 -35.78 -9.79
C SER A 108 2.66 -34.43 -9.86
N ASN A 109 2.39 -33.93 -11.07
CA ASN A 109 1.59 -32.71 -11.24
C ASN A 109 0.20 -32.83 -10.60
N PHE A 110 -0.38 -34.04 -10.60
CA PHE A 110 -1.64 -34.33 -9.94
C PHE A 110 -1.53 -34.18 -8.41
N ASP A 111 -0.47 -34.71 -7.80
CA ASP A 111 -0.25 -34.58 -6.35
C ASP A 111 -0.06 -33.12 -5.93
N LYS A 112 0.69 -32.36 -6.74
CA LYS A 112 0.91 -30.92 -6.55
C LYS A 112 -0.42 -30.15 -6.59
N LEU A 113 -1.23 -30.39 -7.62
CA LEU A 113 -2.52 -29.75 -7.80
C LEU A 113 -3.48 -30.09 -6.64
N ASN A 114 -3.59 -31.35 -6.26
CA ASN A 114 -4.44 -31.78 -5.15
C ASN A 114 -4.02 -31.14 -3.83
N LEU A 115 -2.72 -31.06 -3.54
CA LEU A 115 -2.23 -30.41 -2.34
C LEU A 115 -2.66 -28.92 -2.28
N GLN A 116 -2.56 -28.22 -3.42
CA GLN A 116 -2.99 -26.83 -3.53
C GLN A 116 -4.51 -26.70 -3.32
N LEU A 117 -5.31 -27.57 -3.93
CA LEU A 117 -6.77 -27.57 -3.79
C LEU A 117 -7.24 -27.93 -2.38
N ASP A 118 -6.62 -28.92 -1.74
CA ASP A 118 -6.92 -29.30 -0.37
C ASP A 118 -6.54 -28.18 0.61
N THR A 119 -5.42 -27.50 0.36
CA THR A 119 -5.05 -26.30 1.12
C THR A 119 -6.09 -25.19 0.93
N ALA A 120 -6.51 -24.93 -0.31
CA ALA A 120 -7.52 -23.92 -0.60
C ALA A 120 -8.84 -24.22 0.09
N ARG A 121 -9.31 -25.48 0.05
CA ARG A 121 -10.51 -25.95 0.76
C ARG A 121 -10.42 -25.66 2.24
N ARG A 122 -9.35 -26.11 2.89
CA ARG A 122 -9.15 -25.94 4.34
C ARG A 122 -9.14 -24.47 4.74
N GLN A 123 -8.51 -23.61 3.95
CA GLN A 123 -8.43 -22.19 4.24
C GLN A 123 -9.76 -21.47 4.01
N LEU A 124 -10.52 -21.88 2.98
CA LEU A 124 -11.88 -21.40 2.76
C LEU A 124 -12.80 -21.77 3.94
N GLU A 125 -12.81 -23.04 4.35
CA GLU A 125 -13.59 -23.51 5.50
C GLU A 125 -13.19 -22.80 6.79
N PHE A 126 -11.88 -22.60 7.00
CA PHE A 126 -11.37 -21.81 8.13
C PHE A 126 -11.92 -20.38 8.11
N ALA A 127 -11.89 -19.72 6.94
CA ALA A 127 -12.41 -18.37 6.80
C ALA A 127 -13.92 -18.29 7.05
N ILE A 128 -14.71 -19.24 6.53
CA ILE A 128 -16.15 -19.37 6.80
C ILE A 128 -16.37 -19.50 8.30
N LYS A 129 -15.68 -20.45 8.96
CA LYS A 129 -15.81 -20.70 10.40
C LYS A 129 -15.42 -19.50 11.26
N LYS A 130 -14.41 -18.74 10.83
CA LYS A 130 -13.94 -17.53 11.52
C LYS A 130 -14.71 -16.27 11.14
N ARG A 131 -15.73 -16.38 10.29
CA ARG A 131 -16.53 -15.26 9.77
C ARG A 131 -15.66 -14.17 9.11
N ILE A 132 -14.59 -14.59 8.45
CA ILE A 132 -13.76 -13.70 7.66
C ILE A 132 -14.49 -13.45 6.34
N GLN A 133 -14.84 -12.19 6.07
CA GLN A 133 -15.70 -11.85 4.94
C GLN A 133 -14.98 -11.92 3.59
N LYS A 134 -13.66 -11.70 3.56
CA LYS A 134 -12.86 -11.67 2.33
C LYS A 134 -11.62 -12.53 2.43
N VAL A 135 -11.41 -13.36 1.41
CA VAL A 135 -10.22 -14.21 1.26
C VAL A 135 -9.66 -14.03 -0.14
N VAL A 136 -8.35 -13.90 -0.28
CA VAL A 136 -7.67 -13.85 -1.58
C VAL A 136 -6.77 -15.07 -1.70
N PHE A 137 -7.03 -15.91 -2.70
CA PHE A 137 -6.21 -17.06 -3.03
C PHE A 137 -5.23 -16.69 -4.14
N ILE A 138 -3.93 -16.76 -3.86
CA ILE A 138 -2.85 -16.45 -4.80
C ILE A 138 -2.34 -17.77 -5.37
N HIS A 139 -2.63 -18.04 -6.64
CA HIS A 139 -2.34 -19.32 -7.30
C HIS A 139 -1.35 -19.20 -8.46
N GLY A 140 -1.01 -17.98 -8.87
CA GLY A 140 -0.11 -17.70 -9.99
C GLY A 140 -0.83 -17.70 -11.35
N VAL A 141 -0.12 -17.36 -12.43
CA VAL A 141 -0.75 -17.31 -13.76
C VAL A 141 -0.79 -18.69 -14.41
N GLY A 142 0.36 -19.39 -14.41
CA GLY A 142 0.49 -20.78 -14.86
C GLY A 142 -0.21 -21.09 -16.19
N GLU A 143 -0.65 -22.35 -16.34
CA GLU A 143 -1.50 -22.82 -17.45
C GLU A 143 -3.01 -22.59 -17.17
N GLY A 144 -3.36 -22.02 -16.02
CA GLY A 144 -4.75 -21.79 -15.60
C GLY A 144 -5.47 -23.01 -15.01
N VAL A 145 -4.84 -24.20 -14.97
CA VAL A 145 -5.44 -25.42 -14.41
C VAL A 145 -5.90 -25.24 -12.96
N LEU A 146 -5.04 -24.69 -12.10
CA LEU A 146 -5.38 -24.46 -10.69
C LEU A 146 -6.50 -23.43 -10.55
N LYS A 147 -6.56 -22.39 -11.39
CA LYS A 147 -7.66 -21.42 -11.40
C LYS A 147 -9.00 -22.10 -11.68
N MET A 148 -9.07 -22.91 -12.75
CA MET A 148 -10.31 -23.61 -13.13
C MET A 148 -10.80 -24.58 -12.04
N GLU A 149 -9.87 -25.30 -11.41
CA GLU A 149 -10.20 -26.21 -10.30
C GLU A 149 -10.64 -25.44 -9.05
N LEU A 150 -10.05 -24.29 -8.75
CA LEU A 150 -10.50 -23.41 -7.67
C LEU A 150 -11.92 -22.89 -7.94
N GLU A 151 -12.23 -22.47 -9.16
CA GLU A 151 -13.60 -22.06 -9.53
C GLU A 151 -14.60 -23.21 -9.35
N THR A 152 -14.21 -24.43 -9.74
CA THR A 152 -15.00 -25.65 -9.53
C THR A 152 -15.16 -25.99 -8.05
N LEU A 153 -14.17 -25.68 -7.22
CA LEU A 153 -14.24 -25.85 -5.77
C LEU A 153 -15.16 -24.81 -5.14
N PHE A 154 -15.05 -23.54 -5.53
CA PHE A 154 -15.84 -22.44 -4.99
C PHE A 154 -17.32 -22.53 -5.38
N SER A 155 -17.63 -23.00 -6.59
CA SER A 155 -19.03 -23.15 -7.04
C SER A 155 -19.86 -24.14 -6.22
N ARG A 156 -19.23 -24.97 -5.38
CA ARG A 156 -19.91 -25.90 -4.47
C ARG A 156 -20.44 -25.25 -3.19
N TYR A 157 -20.14 -23.97 -2.96
CA TYR A 157 -20.54 -23.23 -1.77
C TYR A 157 -21.57 -22.16 -2.13
N ASP A 158 -22.77 -22.28 -1.60
CA ASP A 158 -23.88 -21.34 -1.91
C ASP A 158 -23.70 -19.96 -1.27
N ASN A 159 -22.93 -19.88 -0.18
CA ASN A 159 -22.77 -18.67 0.64
C ASN A 159 -21.53 -17.84 0.26
N ILE A 160 -20.96 -18.04 -0.93
CA ILE A 160 -19.80 -17.29 -1.39
C ILE A 160 -20.00 -16.72 -2.79
N LYS A 161 -19.26 -15.67 -3.11
CA LYS A 161 -19.01 -15.20 -4.48
C LYS A 161 -17.53 -15.08 -4.70
N TYR A 162 -17.09 -15.28 -5.93
CA TYR A 162 -15.68 -15.18 -6.29
C TYR A 162 -15.49 -14.38 -7.57
N TYR A 163 -14.38 -13.66 -7.63
CA TYR A 163 -13.99 -12.77 -8.73
C TYR A 163 -12.47 -12.81 -8.89
N ASP A 164 -11.98 -12.32 -10.02
CA ASP A 164 -10.55 -12.01 -10.13
C ASP A 164 -10.17 -10.96 -9.09
N ALA A 165 -9.04 -11.16 -8.41
CA ALA A 165 -8.55 -10.22 -7.40
C ALA A 165 -8.04 -8.92 -8.05
N ASP A 166 -7.71 -7.92 -7.21
CA ASP A 166 -7.19 -6.64 -7.70
C ASP A 166 -5.97 -6.81 -8.62
N TYR A 167 -6.14 -6.43 -9.89
CA TYR A 167 -5.11 -6.60 -10.93
C TYR A 167 -3.83 -5.80 -10.63
N LYS A 168 -3.92 -4.64 -10.01
CA LYS A 168 -2.73 -3.83 -9.68
C LYS A 168 -1.90 -4.47 -8.59
N LYS A 169 -2.54 -5.20 -7.67
CA LYS A 169 -1.85 -5.87 -6.56
C LYS A 169 -1.37 -7.27 -6.92
N TYR A 170 -2.17 -8.06 -7.63
CA TYR A 170 -1.91 -9.49 -7.85
C TYR A 170 -1.79 -9.91 -9.32
N GLY A 171 -2.05 -9.00 -10.26
CA GLY A 171 -2.14 -9.35 -11.68
C GLY A 171 -3.29 -10.34 -11.94
N LEU A 172 -3.07 -11.29 -12.84
CA LEU A 172 -4.05 -12.34 -13.20
C LEU A 172 -3.96 -13.60 -12.30
N GLY A 173 -3.06 -13.61 -11.32
CA GLY A 173 -2.68 -14.82 -10.58
C GLY A 173 -3.38 -14.99 -9.23
N ALA A 174 -4.52 -14.34 -9.01
CA ALA A 174 -5.26 -14.45 -7.76
C ALA A 174 -6.77 -14.30 -7.92
N THR A 175 -7.50 -14.97 -7.04
CA THR A 175 -8.97 -14.99 -6.99
C THR A 175 -9.43 -14.51 -5.62
N GLU A 176 -10.28 -13.49 -5.60
CA GLU A 176 -10.92 -12.99 -4.38
C GLU A 176 -12.24 -13.73 -4.16
N VAL A 177 -12.45 -14.23 -2.95
CA VAL A 177 -13.68 -14.87 -2.48
C VAL A 177 -14.31 -14.00 -1.39
N TYR A 178 -15.55 -13.59 -1.64
CA TYR A 178 -16.41 -12.88 -0.71
C TYR A 178 -17.39 -13.86 -0.06
N ILE A 179 -17.39 -13.95 1.26
CA ILE A 179 -18.17 -14.90 2.05
C ILE A 179 -19.35 -14.15 2.69
N TYR A 180 -20.57 -14.55 2.31
CA TYR A 180 -21.80 -14.06 2.93
C TYR A 180 -21.97 -14.68 4.32
N GLN A 181 -22.24 -13.81 5.29
CA GLN A 181 -22.59 -14.22 6.63
C GLN A 181 -24.13 -14.32 6.66
N ASN A 182 -24.65 -15.55 6.65
CA ASN A 182 -26.06 -15.74 6.96
C ASN A 182 -26.30 -15.31 8.42
N THR A 183 -27.37 -14.55 8.62
CA THR A 183 -27.72 -13.91 9.90
C THR A 183 -28.17 -14.94 10.93
#